data_AF-A0A493TBN4-F1
#
_entry.id   AF-A0A493TBN4-F1
#
_cell.length_a   1.000
_cell.length_b   1.000
_cell.length_c   1.000
_cell.angle_alpha   90.00
_cell.angle_beta   90.00
_cell.angle_gamma   90.00
#
_symmetry.space_group_name_H-M   'P 1'
#
loop_
_entity.id
_entity.type
_entity.pdbx_description
1 polymer ?
#
loop_
_entity_poly.entity_id
_entity_poly.type
_entity_poly.pdbx_seq_one_letter_code
_entity_poly.pdbx_strand_id
1 'polypeptide(L)'
;ILLQNFPFCIMSVNITRIVLQALREECLSRECNRRQQVIAVLNDVYAAAFLQLYRVWKSQHKTIADSGFLLKELELSAKKKPKQLLKSLEAYVSRSPVADGIQRLSPPSGSSSISAGRAGEEINFTGVCDLQVELEGEPRLV
;
A
#
# COMPACT_ATOMS: atom_id res chain seq x y z
N ILE A 1 -9.08 5.07 -30.69
CA ILE A 1 -7.99 5.48 -29.78
C ILE A 1 -7.86 4.39 -28.73
N LEU A 2 -6.74 3.66 -28.71
CA LEU A 2 -6.54 2.55 -27.77
C LEU A 2 -6.38 3.12 -26.36
N LEU A 3 -7.22 2.65 -25.43
CA LEU A 3 -7.17 3.04 -24.03
C LEU A 3 -5.86 2.52 -23.42
N GLN A 4 -4.98 3.41 -22.96
CA GLN A 4 -3.75 2.98 -22.30
C GLN A 4 -4.06 2.48 -20.88
N ASN A 5 -3.63 1.25 -20.59
CA ASN A 5 -3.73 0.67 -19.26
C ASN A 5 -2.94 1.50 -18.23
N PHE A 6 -3.49 1.56 -17.02
CA PHE A 6 -2.80 2.17 -15.90
C PHE A 6 -1.63 1.28 -15.44
N PRO A 7 -0.37 1.80 -15.39
CA PRO A 7 0.80 1.00 -15.01
C PRO A 7 0.86 0.80 -13.49
N PHE A 8 -0.01 -0.07 -12.96
CA PHE A 8 -0.29 -0.26 -11.54
C PHE A 8 0.96 -0.42 -10.67
N CYS A 9 1.83 -1.39 -10.98
CA CYS A 9 3.00 -1.72 -10.17
C CYS A 9 4.04 -0.57 -10.15
N ILE A 10 4.42 -0.06 -11.32
CA ILE A 10 5.40 1.03 -11.41
C ILE A 10 4.88 2.31 -10.75
N MET A 11 3.58 2.61 -10.85
CA MET A 11 3.00 3.75 -10.15
C MET A 11 2.98 3.54 -8.64
N SER A 12 2.67 2.33 -8.17
CA SER A 12 2.74 1.97 -6.74
C SER A 12 4.13 2.25 -6.16
N VAL A 13 5.19 1.77 -6.82
CA VAL A 13 6.59 1.98 -6.37
C VAL A 13 6.92 3.47 -6.30
N ASN A 14 6.53 4.25 -7.31
CA ASN A 14 6.74 5.70 -7.31
C ASN A 14 5.98 6.41 -6.19
N ILE A 15 4.73 6.01 -5.93
CA ILE A 15 3.92 6.57 -4.84
C ILE A 15 4.55 6.22 -3.49
N THR A 16 4.99 4.98 -3.28
CA THR A 16 5.69 4.58 -2.05
C THR A 16 6.91 5.46 -1.81
N ARG A 17 7.73 5.71 -2.83
CA ARG A 17 8.87 6.63 -2.75
C ARG A 17 8.43 8.05 -2.34
N ILE A 18 7.40 8.60 -2.98
CA ILE A 18 6.88 9.94 -2.68
C ILE A 18 6.42 10.05 -1.22
N VAL A 19 5.66 9.06 -0.74
CA VAL A 19 5.11 9.04 0.62
C VAL A 19 6.22 8.95 1.67
N LEU A 20 7.19 8.05 1.47
CA LEU A 20 8.34 7.92 2.37
C LEU A 20 9.19 9.20 2.38
N GLN A 21 9.37 9.83 1.23
CA GLN A 21 10.09 11.09 1.14
C GLN A 21 9.34 12.23 1.85
N ALA A 22 8.01 12.31 1.72
CA ALA A 22 7.20 13.28 2.44
C ALA A 22 7.26 13.08 3.97
N LEU A 23 7.33 11.82 4.44
CA LEU A 23 7.56 11.54 5.86
C LEU A 23 8.96 12.01 6.29
N ARG A 24 10.00 11.65 5.53
CA ARG A 24 11.40 12.02 5.83
C ARG A 24 11.62 13.54 5.87
N GLU A 25 10.91 14.28 5.03
CA GLU A 25 10.89 15.74 4.99
C GLU A 25 9.89 16.35 6.00
N GLU A 26 9.39 15.56 6.95
CA GLU A 26 8.49 15.97 8.04
C GLU A 26 7.16 16.60 7.59
N CYS A 27 6.81 16.49 6.31
CA CYS A 27 5.60 17.06 5.74
C CYS A 27 4.33 16.41 6.31
N LEU A 28 4.44 15.18 6.81
CA LEU A 28 3.33 14.41 7.39
C LEU A 28 3.27 14.50 8.93
N SER A 29 4.24 15.14 9.59
CA SER A 29 4.38 15.14 11.06
C SER A 29 3.11 15.61 11.76
N ARG A 30 2.46 16.67 11.25
CA ARG A 30 1.20 17.17 11.82
C ARG A 30 0.08 16.12 11.79
N GLU A 31 -0.01 15.36 10.71
CA GLU A 31 -1.07 14.36 10.54
C GLU A 31 -0.79 13.10 11.36
N CYS A 32 0.47 12.64 11.36
CA CYS A 32 0.94 11.54 12.22
C CYS A 32 0.67 11.85 13.70
N ASN A 33 1.04 13.05 14.17
CA ASN A 33 0.84 13.47 15.55
C ASN A 33 -0.66 13.65 15.89
N ARG A 34 -1.46 14.13 14.94
CA ARG A 34 -2.92 14.25 15.14
C ARG A 34 -3.59 12.90 15.36
N ARG A 35 -3.16 11.86 14.65
CA ARG A 35 -3.74 10.50 14.76
C ARG A 35 -3.00 9.58 15.73
N GLN A 36 -1.80 9.99 16.19
CA GLN A 36 -0.88 9.15 16.98
C GLN A 36 -0.55 7.80 16.29
N GLN A 37 -0.52 7.79 14.95
CA GLN A 37 -0.33 6.58 14.16
C GLN A 37 0.44 6.90 12.87
N VAL A 38 1.74 6.59 12.85
CA VAL A 38 2.59 6.87 11.67
C VAL A 38 2.22 5.97 10.50
N ILE A 39 2.20 4.64 10.71
CA ILE A 39 1.97 3.66 9.64
C ILE A 39 0.58 3.81 9.02
N ALA A 40 -0.46 4.03 9.83
CA ALA A 40 -1.81 4.24 9.32
C ALA A 40 -1.89 5.50 8.45
N VAL A 41 -1.29 6.61 8.89
CA VAL A 41 -1.24 7.85 8.10
C VAL A 41 -0.49 7.65 6.79
N LEU A 42 0.63 6.93 6.80
CA LEU A 42 1.38 6.63 5.58
C LEU A 42 0.56 5.80 4.59
N ASN A 43 -0.11 4.75 5.07
CA ASN A 43 -0.96 3.90 4.24
C ASN A 43 -2.14 4.67 3.65
N ASP A 44 -2.76 5.56 4.43
CA ASP A 44 -3.85 6.40 3.94
C ASP A 44 -3.34 7.42 2.90
N VAL A 45 -2.18 8.04 3.12
CA VAL A 45 -1.59 8.96 2.13
C VAL A 45 -1.22 8.20 0.85
N TYR A 46 -0.67 6.99 0.96
CA TYR A 46 -0.41 6.10 -0.18
C TYR A 46 -1.70 5.81 -0.95
N ALA A 47 -2.76 5.36 -0.28
CA ALA A 47 -4.03 5.03 -0.91
C ALA A 47 -4.68 6.27 -1.55
N ALA A 48 -4.63 7.41 -0.88
CA ALA A 48 -5.16 8.67 -1.37
C ALA A 48 -4.40 9.17 -2.62
N ALA A 49 -3.07 9.08 -2.61
CA ALA A 49 -2.22 9.42 -3.75
C ALA A 49 -2.50 8.49 -4.94
N PHE A 50 -2.62 7.19 -4.69
CA PHE A 50 -2.96 6.19 -5.70
C PHE A 50 -4.32 6.48 -6.35
N LEU A 51 -5.33 6.75 -5.53
CA LEU A 51 -6.67 7.10 -5.99
C LEU A 51 -6.67 8.37 -6.84
N GLN A 52 -5.97 9.42 -6.40
CA GLN A 52 -5.85 10.67 -7.15
C GLN A 52 -5.21 10.43 -8.51
N LEU A 53 -4.07 9.72 -8.55
CA LEU A 53 -3.34 9.43 -9.77
C LEU A 53 -4.18 8.60 -10.75
N TYR A 54 -4.81 7.53 -10.27
CA TYR A 54 -5.65 6.67 -11.10
C TYR A 54 -6.84 7.43 -11.70
N ARG A 55 -7.50 8.30 -10.93
CA ARG A 55 -8.61 9.12 -11.42
C ARG A 55 -8.17 10.08 -12.52
N VAL A 56 -7.04 10.77 -12.33
CA VAL A 56 -6.49 11.69 -13.34
C VAL A 56 -6.10 10.90 -14.59
N TRP A 57 -5.43 9.76 -14.41
CA TRP A 57 -5.03 8.90 -15.52
C TRP A 57 -6.21 8.50 -16.40
N LYS A 58 -7.27 7.99 -15.77
CA LYS A 58 -8.46 7.52 -16.46
C LYS A 58 -9.26 8.65 -17.08
N SER A 59 -9.52 9.73 -16.33
CA SER A 59 -10.39 10.83 -16.77
C SER A 59 -9.77 11.68 -17.87
N GLN A 60 -8.46 11.78 -17.92
CA GLN A 60 -7.73 12.61 -18.89
C GLN A 60 -7.01 11.78 -19.96
N HIS A 61 -7.29 10.49 -20.05
CA HIS A 61 -6.68 9.57 -21.01
C HIS A 61 -5.14 9.64 -21.05
N LYS A 62 -4.52 9.65 -19.87
CA LYS A 62 -3.07 9.81 -19.74
C LYS A 62 -2.31 8.59 -20.23
N THR A 63 -1.07 8.85 -20.62
CA THR A 63 -0.12 7.88 -21.14
C THR A 63 1.13 7.80 -20.27
N ILE A 64 2.00 6.84 -20.58
CA ILE A 64 3.29 6.72 -19.90
C ILE A 64 4.17 7.96 -20.07
N ALA A 65 4.04 8.68 -21.20
CA ALA A 65 4.76 9.93 -21.44
C ALA A 65 4.34 11.04 -20.47
N ASP A 66 3.11 11.02 -19.96
CA ASP A 66 2.60 11.99 -18.98
C ASP A 66 3.06 11.69 -17.54
N SER A 67 3.58 10.49 -17.28
CA SER A 67 3.83 10.00 -15.92
C SER A 67 4.76 10.91 -15.10
N GLY A 68 5.80 11.47 -15.72
CA GLY A 68 6.73 12.37 -15.03
C GLY A 68 6.04 13.62 -14.48
N PHE A 69 5.14 14.23 -15.26
CA PHE A 69 4.38 15.40 -14.82
C PHE A 69 3.38 15.04 -13.72
N LEU A 70 2.63 13.95 -13.91
CA LEU A 70 1.65 13.48 -12.92
C LEU A 70 2.30 13.15 -11.57
N LEU A 71 3.45 12.49 -11.58
CA LEU A 71 4.19 12.14 -10.37
C LEU A 71 4.71 13.39 -9.64
N LYS A 72 5.16 14.41 -10.38
CA LYS A 72 5.59 15.69 -9.80
C LYS A 72 4.43 16.45 -9.14
N GLU A 73 3.25 16.49 -9.77
CA GLU A 73 2.04 17.08 -9.18
C GLU A 73 1.56 16.30 -7.96
N LEU A 74 1.67 14.98 -8.00
CA LEU A 74 1.32 14.10 -6.90
C LEU A 74 2.27 14.30 -5.70
N GLU A 75 3.57 14.43 -5.95
CA GLU A 75 4.57 14.75 -4.93
C GLU A 75 4.26 16.08 -4.24
N LEU A 76 3.94 17.12 -5.01
CA LEU A 76 3.52 18.42 -4.46
C LEU A 76 2.26 18.28 -3.60
N SER A 77 1.28 17.48 -4.03
CA SER A 77 0.04 17.26 -3.29
C SER A 77 0.28 16.53 -1.96
N ALA A 78 1.10 15.47 -1.98
CA ALA A 78 1.45 14.69 -0.80
C ALA A 78 2.25 15.53 0.23
N LYS A 79 3.19 16.37 -0.25
CA LYS A 79 4.05 17.19 0.64
C LYS A 79 3.35 18.44 1.14
N LYS A 80 2.71 19.21 0.25
CA LYS A 80 2.17 20.53 0.61
C LYS A 80 0.74 20.49 1.11
N LYS A 81 -0.03 19.47 0.72
CA LYS A 81 -1.48 19.38 0.97
C LYS A 81 -1.93 18.00 1.50
N PRO A 82 -1.21 17.35 2.43
CA PRO A 82 -1.55 15.99 2.87
C PRO A 82 -2.96 15.88 3.47
N LYS A 83 -3.40 16.90 4.21
CA LYS A 83 -4.77 16.94 4.77
C LYS A 83 -5.85 16.96 3.69
N GLN A 84 -5.64 17.67 2.58
CA GLN A 84 -6.62 17.71 1.48
C GLN A 84 -6.66 16.38 0.74
N LEU A 85 -5.49 15.75 0.56
CA LEU A 85 -5.37 14.45 -0.05
C LEU A 85 -6.13 13.38 0.76
N LEU A 86 -5.93 13.36 2.08
CA LEU A 86 -6.64 12.45 2.99
C LEU A 86 -8.16 12.68 3.01
N LYS A 87 -8.61 13.95 3.01
CA LYS A 87 -10.04 14.27 2.89
C LYS A 87 -10.66 13.74 1.60
N SER A 88 -9.92 13.76 0.49
CA SER A 88 -10.39 13.23 -0.80
C SER A 88 -10.59 11.71 -0.74
N LEU A 89 -9.71 10.99 -0.03
CA LEU A 89 -9.85 9.56 0.22
C LEU A 89 -11.05 9.28 1.13
N GLU A 90 -11.18 9.98 2.26
CA GLU A 90 -12.32 9.85 3.18
C GLU A 90 -13.66 10.05 2.44
N ALA A 91 -13.75 11.08 1.58
CA ALA A 91 -14.94 11.36 0.77
C ALA A 91 -15.22 10.30 -0.30
N TYR A 92 -14.20 9.58 -0.78
CA TYR A 92 -14.39 8.47 -1.71
C TYR A 92 -14.89 7.22 -1.00
N VAL A 93 -14.28 6.89 0.13
CA VAL A 93 -14.65 5.71 0.93
C VAL A 93 -16.07 5.85 1.44
N SER A 94 -16.47 7.04 1.91
CA SER A 94 -17.84 7.29 2.38
C SER A 94 -18.91 7.23 1.29
N ARG A 95 -18.54 7.36 0.01
CA ARG A 95 -19.47 7.19 -1.13
C ARG A 95 -19.55 5.75 -1.63
N SER A 96 -18.64 4.87 -1.21
CA SER A 96 -18.59 3.50 -1.69
C SER A 96 -19.56 2.63 -0.89
N PRO A 97 -20.57 1.98 -1.52
CA PRO A 97 -21.45 1.03 -0.84
C PRO A 97 -20.71 -0.22 -0.31
N VAL A 98 -19.43 -0.39 -0.66
CA VAL A 98 -18.58 -1.51 -0.21
C VAL A 98 -18.14 -1.35 1.25
N ALA A 99 -18.26 -0.16 1.83
CA ALA A 99 -17.86 0.10 3.23
C ALA A 99 -18.75 -0.63 4.27
N ASP A 100 -19.97 -1.04 3.91
CA ASP A 100 -20.83 -1.86 4.78
C ASP A 100 -20.49 -3.37 4.70
N GLY A 101 -19.73 -3.80 3.68
CA GLY A 101 -19.42 -5.21 3.42
C GLY A 101 -18.13 -5.73 4.05
N ILE A 102 -17.24 -4.84 4.50
CA ILE A 102 -16.00 -5.23 5.20
C ILE A 102 -16.23 -5.04 6.70
N GLN A 103 -17.10 -5.87 7.28
CA GLN A 103 -17.20 -5.96 8.73
C GLN A 103 -15.84 -6.38 9.29
N ARG A 104 -15.33 -5.53 10.19
CA ARG A 104 -14.37 -5.83 11.28
C ARG A 104 -14.08 -7.33 11.41
N LEU A 105 -12.91 -7.75 10.93
CA LEU A 105 -12.26 -8.96 11.41
C LEU A 105 -11.88 -8.70 12.87
N SER A 106 -12.80 -9.00 13.79
CA SER A 106 -12.53 -9.03 15.21
C SER A 106 -11.57 -10.19 15.52
N PRO A 107 -10.55 -10.00 16.37
CA PRO A 107 -9.71 -11.11 16.81
C PRO A 107 -10.52 -12.02 17.74
N PRO A 108 -10.45 -13.37 17.63
CA PRO A 108 -11.12 -14.23 18.56
C PRO A 108 -10.35 -14.24 19.89
N SER A 109 -10.96 -13.66 20.92
CA SER A 109 -10.55 -13.85 22.30
C SER A 109 -11.08 -15.19 22.83
N GLY A 110 -10.16 -16.06 23.26
CA GLY A 110 -10.35 -16.95 24.42
C GLY A 110 -11.18 -18.24 24.28
N SER A 111 -10.46 -19.36 24.16
CA SER A 111 -10.65 -20.63 24.90
C SER A 111 -12.02 -21.34 24.91
N SER A 112 -12.14 -22.49 24.22
CA SER A 112 -12.14 -23.85 24.85
C SER A 112 -12.74 -24.93 23.94
N SER A 113 -12.06 -26.09 23.95
CA SER A 113 -12.49 -27.48 23.66
C SER A 113 -12.82 -27.97 22.23
N ILE A 114 -11.84 -28.71 21.68
CA ILE A 114 -11.92 -30.10 21.14
C ILE A 114 -13.02 -30.42 20.11
N SER A 115 -12.64 -30.57 18.84
CA SER A 115 -12.62 -31.89 18.14
C SER A 115 -12.20 -31.76 16.66
N ALA A 116 -11.09 -32.43 16.35
CA ALA A 116 -10.60 -33.00 15.08
C ALA A 116 -11.24 -32.62 13.72
N GLY A 117 -10.41 -32.13 12.80
CA GLY A 117 -10.54 -32.47 11.37
C GLY A 117 -10.01 -31.42 10.38
N ARG A 118 -8.86 -31.73 9.77
CA ARG A 118 -8.20 -31.08 8.61
C ARG A 118 -7.41 -29.79 8.89
N ALA A 119 -6.11 -30.01 9.14
CA ALA A 119 -5.06 -29.00 9.14
C ALA A 119 -4.99 -28.30 7.77
N GLY A 120 -5.08 -26.97 7.79
CA GLY A 120 -4.71 -26.13 6.67
C GLY A 120 -3.20 -26.13 6.52
N GLU A 121 -2.72 -26.13 5.27
CA GLU A 121 -1.34 -25.81 4.95
C GLU A 121 -1.02 -24.40 5.47
N GLU A 122 -0.23 -24.33 6.54
CA GLU A 122 0.50 -23.12 6.90
C GLU A 122 1.51 -22.83 5.79
N ILE A 123 1.21 -21.82 4.97
CA ILE A 123 2.19 -21.22 4.06
C ILE A 123 3.29 -20.56 4.90
N ASN A 124 4.38 -21.28 5.09
CA ASN A 124 5.58 -20.77 5.74
C ASN A 124 6.26 -19.75 4.81
N PHE A 125 6.07 -18.46 5.06
CA PHE A 125 6.72 -17.38 4.31
C PHE A 125 8.11 -17.15 4.89
N THR A 126 9.09 -17.88 4.38
CA THR A 126 10.51 -17.65 4.68
C THR A 126 10.95 -16.38 3.96
N GLY A 127 11.40 -15.36 4.70
CA GLY A 127 11.87 -14.11 4.11
C GLY A 127 13.15 -14.31 3.29
N VAL A 128 13.44 -13.39 2.38
CA VAL A 128 14.67 -13.42 1.55
C VAL A 128 15.96 -13.41 2.40
N CYS A 129 15.87 -12.99 3.65
CA CYS A 129 16.98 -13.02 4.61
C CYS A 129 17.14 -14.38 5.34
N ASP A 130 16.17 -15.28 5.22
CA ASP A 130 16.08 -16.53 6.00
C ASP A 130 16.47 -17.77 5.18
N LEU A 131 17.06 -17.59 3.98
CA LEU A 131 17.61 -18.70 3.20
C LEU A 131 18.81 -19.31 3.94
N GLN A 132 18.63 -20.50 4.51
CA GLN A 132 19.74 -21.33 4.93
C GLN A 132 20.53 -21.74 3.69
N VAL A 133 21.79 -21.33 3.62
CA VAL A 133 22.73 -21.79 2.59
C VAL A 133 23.04 -23.25 2.88
N GLU A 134 22.49 -24.15 2.09
CA GLU A 134 22.84 -25.56 2.11
C GLU A 134 24.23 -25.70 1.45
N LEU A 135 25.28 -25.83 2.27
CA LEU A 135 26.63 -26.13 1.80
C LEU A 135 26.67 -27.62 1.39
N GLU A 136 26.36 -27.88 0.13
CA GLU A 136 26.43 -29.22 -0.45
C GLU A 136 27.86 -29.54 -0.91
N GLY A 137 28.47 -30.58 -0.32
CA GLY A 137 29.48 -31.40 -0.99
C GLY A 137 30.81 -31.63 -0.27
N GLU A 138 30.84 -32.54 0.71
CA GLU A 138 32.06 -33.30 1.06
C GLU A 138 32.37 -34.31 -0.06
N PRO A 139 33.60 -34.36 -0.62
CA PRO A 139 33.94 -35.28 -1.69
C PRO A 139 34.12 -36.70 -1.14
N ARG A 140 33.28 -37.64 -1.59
CA ARG A 140 33.53 -39.07 -1.36
C ARG A 140 34.60 -39.57 -2.32
N LEU A 141 35.70 -40.07 -1.75
CA LEU A 141 36.82 -40.71 -2.44
C LEU A 141 36.35 -41.98 -3.17
N VAL A 142 36.77 -42.12 -4.44
CA VAL A 142 36.86 -43.40 -5.17
C VAL A 142 38.34 -43.66 -5.41
#